data_AF-G7IBG9-F1
#
_entry.id   AF-G7IBG9-F1
#
_cell.length_a   1.000
_cell.length_b   1.000
_cell.length_c   1.000
_cell.angle_alpha   90.00
_cell.angle_beta   90.00
_cell.angle_gamma   90.00
#
_symmetry.space_group_name_H-M   'P 1'
#
loop_
_entity.id
_entity.type
_entity.pdbx_description
1 polymer ?
#
loop_
_entity_poly.entity_id
_entity_poly.type
_entity_poly.pdbx_seq_one_letter_code
_entity_poly.pdbx_strand_id
1 'polypeptide(L)'
;MLAIGSPITSIHISTTCTSLLKELEQIWNDIGESEKDKDRMLMELERECLDVYRRKVDEAANIKARFHQSLAAKEAEIATLIAALGEHDMSSPIKMEKRSASLKEKLASITPLVEELKKKKEERLKQLADIKTQIEKISGEICGIHSVNDDVSVSSTGGVDEQDLSLRRLNEYQTHLRSLQKEKSDRLQKVLQCVNEVHSLCGVLGLDFGQTVDDVHPSLHGTQVEQSTNISNSTLEGLEKTILKLKTERKARIQKLKDIVANLFELWNLMDTSKEERNYFLRNNSIVTTSESEITERGALSTEIIEKASAEVERLAELKASRMKELVFKKRSELEEICRLTHIEPDTSTAAEKASALIDSGLVDPCELLANIEAQIVKAKDEALSRREVTDRIDKWLFACEEENWLDEYSQDNNRYSAGRGAHINLKRAERARVTITKIPAMVDNLISKTLAWEDEKKTCFLYDGVRLVELLDDYKLTRQQREEEKRRQRDQKKMQDLLLNQKEAIYGSKPSPKKTNSFRKTNGYRANGNSIGYGNGNGSMPPTPRRNSMSGTTSELHTPRSYSGRHNGYFNEMRRLSTAPLNFVAIPKEDTMSYSCSSEPESPPQV
;
A
#
# COMPACT_ATOMS: atom_id res chain seq x y z
N MET A 1 -59.63 89.56 41.94
CA MET A 1 -59.00 90.11 43.16
C MET A 1 -57.86 91.01 42.76
N LEU A 2 -57.60 92.06 43.54
CA LEU A 2 -56.47 92.98 43.32
C LEU A 2 -55.21 92.41 43.99
N ALA A 3 -54.07 92.53 43.31
CA ALA A 3 -52.74 92.39 43.90
C ALA A 3 -51.97 93.67 43.57
N ILE A 4 -51.52 94.39 44.59
CA ILE A 4 -51.05 95.77 44.45
C ILE A 4 -49.54 95.77 44.14
N GLY A 5 -49.20 96.07 42.88
CA GLY A 5 -47.84 96.48 42.50
C GLY A 5 -47.65 97.97 42.81
N SER A 6 -46.67 98.29 43.65
CA SER A 6 -46.49 99.61 44.29
C SER A 6 -46.33 100.80 43.31
N PRO A 7 -47.19 101.83 43.36
CA PRO A 7 -47.02 103.10 42.64
C PRO A 7 -46.22 104.15 43.46
N ILE A 8 -45.36 103.73 44.38
CA ILE A 8 -44.73 104.60 45.40
C ILE A 8 -43.80 105.65 44.77
N THR A 9 -43.07 105.31 43.71
CA THR A 9 -42.16 106.25 43.02
C THR A 9 -42.88 107.37 42.28
N SER A 10 -44.02 107.08 41.64
CA SER A 10 -44.75 108.08 40.84
C SER A 10 -45.24 109.25 41.69
N ILE A 11 -45.67 108.97 42.93
CA ILE A 11 -46.18 109.98 43.85
C ILE A 11 -45.03 110.85 44.39
N HIS A 12 -43.92 110.23 44.83
CA HIS A 12 -42.74 110.98 45.28
C HIS A 12 -42.13 111.87 44.18
N ILE A 13 -42.02 111.37 42.94
CA ILE A 13 -41.46 112.16 41.82
C ILE A 13 -42.32 113.40 41.56
N SER A 14 -43.66 113.27 41.52
CA SER A 14 -44.55 114.43 41.34
C SER A 14 -44.36 115.48 42.44
N THR A 15 -44.29 115.08 43.71
CA THR A 15 -44.07 116.04 44.81
C THR A 15 -42.74 116.78 44.69
N THR A 16 -41.64 116.10 44.38
CA THR A 16 -40.30 116.72 44.30
C THR A 16 -40.13 117.60 43.06
N CYS A 17 -40.72 117.24 41.92
CA CYS A 17 -40.79 118.15 40.78
C CYS A 17 -41.62 119.41 41.11
N THR A 18 -42.76 119.28 41.79
CA THR A 18 -43.58 120.45 42.15
C THR A 18 -42.99 121.36 43.23
N SER A 19 -42.04 120.89 44.05
CA SER A 19 -41.28 121.77 44.96
C SER A 19 -40.18 122.52 44.21
N LEU A 20 -39.38 121.81 43.40
CA LEU A 20 -38.30 122.43 42.61
C LEU A 20 -38.83 123.45 41.59
N LEU A 21 -39.99 123.21 40.98
CA LEU A 21 -40.64 124.18 40.08
C LEU A 21 -41.07 125.46 40.82
N LYS A 22 -41.51 125.37 42.08
CA LYS A 22 -41.88 126.55 42.89
C LYS A 22 -40.67 127.33 43.38
N GLU A 23 -39.58 126.64 43.70
CA GLU A 23 -38.29 127.28 44.00
C GLU A 23 -37.74 128.02 42.77
N LEU A 24 -37.84 127.39 41.59
CA LEU A 24 -37.45 128.00 40.31
C LEU A 24 -38.34 129.21 39.94
N GLU A 25 -39.66 129.10 40.13
CA GLU A 25 -40.63 130.19 39.97
C GLU A 25 -40.32 131.38 40.88
N GLN A 26 -40.01 131.13 42.16
CA GLN A 26 -39.57 132.16 43.11
C GLN A 26 -38.27 132.82 42.65
N ILE A 27 -37.25 132.05 42.26
CA ILE A 27 -35.96 132.56 41.79
C ILE A 27 -36.12 133.41 40.52
N TRP A 28 -36.95 133.00 39.56
CA TRP A 28 -37.25 133.81 38.37
C TRP A 28 -37.96 135.12 38.69
N ASN A 29 -38.84 135.13 39.70
CA ASN A 29 -39.50 136.34 40.18
C ASN A 29 -38.53 137.28 40.93
N ASP A 30 -37.58 136.73 41.68
CA ASP A 30 -36.54 137.51 42.38
C ASP A 30 -35.46 138.09 41.44
N ILE A 31 -35.18 137.41 40.31
CA ILE A 31 -34.28 137.89 39.25
C ILE A 31 -34.97 138.90 38.32
N GLY A 32 -36.30 138.79 38.14
CA GLY A 32 -37.07 139.65 37.23
C GLY A 32 -37.13 139.14 35.78
N GLU A 33 -37.06 137.82 35.57
CA GLU A 33 -37.18 137.20 34.25
C GLU A 33 -38.55 137.48 33.59
N SER A 34 -38.58 137.64 32.27
CA SER A 34 -39.83 137.91 31.55
C SER A 34 -40.66 136.64 31.40
N GLU A 35 -41.99 136.78 31.39
CA GLU A 35 -42.90 135.63 31.33
C GLU A 35 -42.67 134.76 30.07
N LYS A 36 -42.27 135.37 28.95
CA LYS A 36 -41.92 134.65 27.71
C LYS A 36 -40.60 133.88 27.81
N ASP A 37 -39.74 134.25 28.74
CA ASP A 37 -38.49 133.56 29.04
C ASP A 37 -38.73 132.42 30.01
N LYS A 38 -39.56 132.62 31.05
CA LYS A 38 -40.07 131.55 31.93
C LYS A 38 -40.82 130.47 31.13
N ASP A 39 -41.81 130.86 30.32
CA ASP A 39 -42.57 129.95 29.44
C ASP A 39 -41.64 129.12 28.55
N ARG A 40 -40.59 129.74 27.98
CA ARG A 40 -39.61 129.04 27.15
C ARG A 40 -38.78 128.05 27.96
N MET A 41 -38.29 128.44 29.13
CA MET A 41 -37.51 127.54 30.00
C MET A 41 -38.36 126.39 30.55
N LEU A 42 -39.65 126.62 30.84
CA LEU A 42 -40.59 125.57 31.22
C LEU A 42 -40.86 124.60 30.06
N MET A 43 -41.13 125.09 28.84
CA MET A 43 -41.28 124.23 27.66
C MET A 43 -40.00 123.46 27.33
N GLU A 44 -38.82 124.04 27.56
CA GLU A 44 -37.52 123.38 27.41
C GLU A 44 -37.33 122.25 28.43
N LEU A 45 -37.67 122.49 29.70
CA LEU A 45 -37.65 121.49 30.77
C LEU A 45 -38.68 120.37 30.53
N GLU A 46 -39.91 120.69 30.13
CA GLU A 46 -40.92 119.69 29.75
C GLU A 46 -40.46 118.83 28.57
N ARG A 47 -39.86 119.44 27.54
CA ARG A 47 -39.28 118.74 26.40
C ARG A 47 -38.18 117.77 26.84
N GLU A 48 -37.25 118.21 27.69
CA GLU A 48 -36.18 117.36 28.20
C GLU A 48 -36.69 116.21 29.08
N CYS A 49 -37.66 116.47 29.96
CA CYS A 49 -38.34 115.43 30.73
C CYS A 49 -39.04 114.41 29.81
N LEU A 50 -39.78 114.87 28.80
CA LEU A 50 -40.43 114.00 27.81
C LEU A 50 -39.42 113.17 27.02
N ASP A 51 -38.27 113.73 26.64
CA ASP A 51 -37.23 112.99 25.93
C ASP A 51 -36.45 112.03 26.84
N VAL A 52 -36.36 112.28 28.15
CA VAL A 52 -35.90 111.26 29.14
C VAL A 52 -36.92 110.12 29.23
N TYR A 53 -38.21 110.42 29.35
CA TYR A 53 -39.26 109.40 29.41
C TYR A 53 -39.33 108.56 28.13
N ARG A 54 -39.28 109.19 26.95
CA ARG A 54 -39.20 108.50 25.64
C ARG A 54 -38.01 107.55 25.60
N ARG A 55 -36.79 108.03 25.86
CA ARG A 55 -35.59 107.18 25.91
C ARG A 55 -35.73 105.99 26.84
N LYS A 56 -36.38 106.15 28.01
CA LYS A 56 -36.60 105.04 28.95
C LYS A 56 -37.70 104.07 28.50
N VAL A 57 -38.74 104.56 27.82
CA VAL A 57 -39.75 103.71 27.15
C VAL A 57 -39.12 102.93 25.99
N ASP A 58 -38.30 103.57 25.16
CA ASP A 58 -37.60 102.96 24.03
C ASP A 58 -36.57 101.93 24.50
N GLU A 59 -35.81 102.22 25.55
CA GLU A 59 -34.88 101.27 26.17
C GLU A 59 -35.63 100.04 26.71
N ALA A 60 -36.73 100.23 27.43
CA ALA A 60 -37.59 99.14 27.92
C ALA A 60 -38.24 98.34 26.78
N ALA A 61 -38.68 99.00 25.71
CA ALA A 61 -39.25 98.38 24.52
C ALA A 61 -38.21 97.54 23.77
N ASN A 62 -36.98 98.05 23.61
CA ASN A 62 -35.86 97.31 23.03
C ASN A 62 -35.47 96.08 23.89
N ILE A 63 -35.43 96.22 25.22
CA ILE A 63 -35.20 95.10 26.13
C ILE A 63 -36.31 94.04 26.00
N LYS A 64 -37.58 94.47 25.95
CA LYS A 64 -38.74 93.59 25.73
C LYS A 64 -38.66 92.87 24.38
N ALA A 65 -38.28 93.57 23.31
CA ALA A 65 -38.12 92.98 21.98
C ALA A 65 -37.00 91.92 21.95
N ARG A 66 -35.84 92.19 22.56
CA ARG A 66 -34.75 91.21 22.72
C ARG A 66 -35.20 89.97 23.49
N PHE A 67 -35.97 90.13 24.56
CA PHE A 67 -36.54 88.98 25.28
C PHE A 67 -37.51 88.16 24.41
N HIS A 68 -38.39 88.80 23.63
CA HIS A 68 -39.25 88.08 22.68
C HIS A 68 -38.46 87.35 21.58
N GLN A 69 -37.43 87.99 21.03
CA GLN A 69 -36.56 87.37 20.00
C GLN A 69 -35.81 86.16 20.56
N SER A 70 -35.23 86.28 21.77
CA SER A 70 -34.50 85.19 22.42
C SER A 70 -35.43 84.05 22.85
N LEU A 71 -36.64 84.36 23.31
CA LEU A 71 -37.69 83.37 23.58
C LEU A 71 -38.05 82.57 22.32
N ALA A 72 -38.38 83.25 21.22
CA ALA A 72 -38.73 82.61 19.95
C ALA A 72 -37.58 81.76 19.38
N ALA A 73 -36.33 82.21 19.54
CA ALA A 73 -35.14 81.43 19.17
C ALA A 73 -35.01 80.14 20.00
N LYS A 74 -35.25 80.20 21.32
CA LYS A 74 -35.24 79.00 22.19
C LYS A 74 -36.44 78.09 21.96
N GLU A 75 -37.62 78.62 21.65
CA GLU A 75 -38.79 77.82 21.25
C GLU A 75 -38.53 77.07 19.92
N ALA A 76 -37.85 77.70 18.96
CA ALA A 76 -37.41 77.05 17.72
C ALA A 76 -36.29 76.00 17.96
N GLU A 77 -35.35 76.26 18.88
CA GLU A 77 -34.31 75.30 19.30
C GLU A 77 -34.95 74.06 19.97
N ILE A 78 -35.98 74.23 20.80
CA ILE A 78 -36.79 73.12 21.34
C ILE A 78 -37.51 72.36 20.22
N ALA A 79 -38.13 73.06 19.26
CA ALA A 79 -38.88 72.41 18.19
C ALA A 79 -38.00 71.52 17.30
N THR A 80 -36.78 71.97 16.97
CA THR A 80 -35.82 71.16 16.18
C THR A 80 -35.24 70.01 16.99
N LEU A 81 -34.95 70.19 18.28
CA LEU A 81 -34.48 69.11 19.16
C LEU A 81 -35.56 68.03 19.39
N ILE A 82 -36.82 68.40 19.60
CA ILE A 82 -37.94 67.45 19.74
C ILE A 82 -38.16 66.67 18.44
N ALA A 83 -38.11 67.35 17.28
CA ALA A 83 -38.23 66.70 15.98
C ALA A 83 -37.10 65.68 15.74
N ALA A 84 -35.85 66.06 16.01
CA ALA A 84 -34.70 65.17 15.85
C ALA A 84 -34.71 63.98 16.82
N LEU A 85 -35.21 64.15 18.05
CA LEU A 85 -35.33 63.08 19.04
C LEU A 85 -36.57 62.18 18.83
N GLY A 86 -37.52 62.58 17.97
CA GLY A 86 -38.80 61.91 17.73
C GLY A 86 -39.79 61.95 18.90
N GLU A 87 -39.60 62.82 19.88
CA GLU A 87 -40.29 62.75 21.19
C GLU A 87 -41.57 63.61 21.24
N HIS A 88 -42.51 63.31 20.33
CA HIS A 88 -43.78 64.03 20.21
C HIS A 88 -44.70 63.92 21.44
N ASP A 89 -44.52 62.91 22.28
CA ASP A 89 -45.27 62.70 23.53
C ASP A 89 -44.88 63.68 24.66
N MET A 90 -43.79 64.46 24.48
CA MET A 90 -43.45 65.58 25.36
C MET A 90 -44.47 66.71 25.17
N SER A 91 -45.61 66.55 25.85
CA SER A 91 -46.90 67.23 25.64
C SER A 91 -46.91 68.72 25.98
N SER A 92 -46.10 69.48 25.25
CA SER A 92 -46.04 70.94 25.19
C SER A 92 -45.80 71.66 26.53
N PRO A 93 -44.53 71.78 26.97
CA PRO A 93 -44.12 72.81 27.94
C PRO A 93 -44.67 74.20 27.55
N ILE A 94 -44.71 74.47 26.25
CA ILE A 94 -45.30 75.64 25.58
C ILE A 94 -46.78 75.91 25.99
N LYS A 95 -47.56 74.89 26.38
CA LYS A 95 -48.94 75.08 26.88
C LYS A 95 -49.01 75.30 28.40
N MET A 96 -48.02 74.85 29.16
CA MET A 96 -48.13 74.76 30.62
C MET A 96 -47.98 76.13 31.31
N GLU A 97 -47.31 77.10 30.69
CA GLU A 97 -47.24 78.49 31.18
C GLU A 97 -48.38 79.40 30.70
N LYS A 98 -49.60 78.86 30.51
CA LYS A 98 -50.81 79.67 30.26
C LYS A 98 -51.41 80.28 31.54
N ARG A 99 -50.59 81.04 32.30
CA ARG A 99 -50.98 82.20 33.12
C ARG A 99 -49.77 82.90 33.75
N SER A 100 -49.66 84.22 33.52
CA SER A 100 -48.97 85.21 34.38
C SER A 100 -47.52 84.95 34.83
N ALA A 101 -46.64 84.43 33.97
CA ALA A 101 -45.17 84.53 34.14
C ALA A 101 -44.60 85.68 33.30
N SER A 102 -43.62 86.42 33.83
CA SER A 102 -42.91 87.50 33.10
C SER A 102 -41.94 86.94 32.07
N LEU A 103 -41.59 87.72 31.04
CA LEU A 103 -40.67 87.28 29.98
C LEU A 103 -39.31 86.76 30.50
N LYS A 104 -38.83 87.30 31.63
CA LYS A 104 -37.58 86.86 32.26
C LYS A 104 -37.71 85.49 32.93
N GLU A 105 -38.87 85.21 33.55
CA GLU A 105 -39.17 83.91 34.16
C GLU A 105 -39.38 82.84 33.08
N LYS A 106 -40.13 83.16 32.00
CA LYS A 106 -40.32 82.26 30.84
C LYS A 106 -38.99 81.82 30.21
N LEU A 107 -38.05 82.77 30.08
CA LEU A 107 -36.74 82.48 29.49
C LEU A 107 -35.87 81.66 30.47
N ALA A 108 -36.01 81.89 31.78
CA ALA A 108 -35.36 81.11 32.82
C ALA A 108 -35.92 79.67 32.94
N SER A 109 -37.21 79.44 32.67
CA SER A 109 -37.81 78.09 32.67
C SER A 109 -37.49 77.29 31.39
N ILE A 110 -37.41 77.98 30.24
CA ILE A 110 -37.09 77.36 28.94
C ILE A 110 -35.61 77.02 28.79
N THR A 111 -34.70 77.83 29.35
CA THR A 111 -33.24 77.60 29.25
C THR A 111 -32.78 76.20 29.69
N PRO A 112 -33.11 75.68 30.90
CA PRO A 112 -32.67 74.36 31.34
C PRO A 112 -33.24 73.22 30.47
N LEU A 113 -34.48 73.34 29.99
CA LEU A 113 -35.09 72.35 29.09
C LEU A 113 -34.33 72.21 27.77
N VAL A 114 -33.82 73.32 27.21
CA VAL A 114 -33.00 73.31 25.99
C VAL A 114 -31.70 72.54 26.21
N GLU A 115 -31.03 72.77 27.34
CA GLU A 115 -29.75 72.11 27.64
C GLU A 115 -29.94 70.63 28.04
N GLU A 116 -31.08 70.26 28.64
CA GLU A 116 -31.49 68.86 28.84
C GLU A 116 -31.68 68.14 27.50
N LEU A 117 -32.43 68.73 26.57
CA LEU A 117 -32.66 68.16 25.24
C LEU A 117 -31.37 68.05 24.42
N LYS A 118 -30.43 69.00 24.55
CA LYS A 118 -29.08 68.90 23.98
C LYS A 118 -28.29 67.74 24.54
N LYS A 119 -28.24 67.60 25.87
CA LYS A 119 -27.56 66.48 26.53
C LYS A 119 -28.13 65.15 26.04
N LYS A 120 -29.46 65.04 25.95
CA LYS A 120 -30.17 63.86 25.43
C LYS A 120 -29.85 63.57 23.96
N LYS A 121 -29.68 64.62 23.13
CA LYS A 121 -29.22 64.51 21.74
C LYS A 121 -27.79 63.94 21.67
N GLU A 122 -26.88 64.45 22.49
CA GLU A 122 -25.48 64.00 22.54
C GLU A 122 -25.37 62.53 22.99
N GLU A 123 -26.14 62.15 24.02
CA GLU A 123 -26.22 60.76 24.49
C GLU A 123 -26.79 59.80 23.41
N ARG A 124 -27.80 60.24 22.63
CA ARG A 124 -28.33 59.49 21.48
C ARG A 124 -27.30 59.35 20.34
N LEU A 125 -26.61 60.44 20.00
CA LEU A 125 -25.56 60.46 18.97
C LEU A 125 -24.44 59.47 19.33
N LYS A 126 -23.94 59.53 20.57
CA LYS A 126 -22.93 58.59 21.05
C LYS A 126 -23.41 57.14 20.99
N GLN A 127 -24.60 56.84 21.48
CA GLN A 127 -25.16 55.47 21.41
C GLN A 127 -25.26 54.96 19.97
N LEU A 128 -25.65 55.81 19.01
CA LEU A 128 -25.71 55.42 17.60
C LEU A 128 -24.32 55.20 16.98
N ALA A 129 -23.31 55.99 17.35
CA ALA A 129 -21.92 55.78 16.92
C ALA A 129 -21.33 54.48 17.52
N ASP A 130 -21.53 54.26 18.83
CA ASP A 130 -21.09 53.05 19.54
C ASP A 130 -21.76 51.79 18.96
N ILE A 131 -22.99 51.88 18.43
CA ILE A 131 -23.69 50.75 17.78
C ILE A 131 -23.26 50.58 16.31
N LYS A 132 -23.08 51.67 15.54
CA LYS A 132 -22.62 51.60 14.14
C LYS A 132 -21.24 50.96 14.03
N THR A 133 -20.28 51.39 14.84
CA THR A 133 -18.92 50.80 14.88
C THR A 133 -18.92 49.31 15.26
N GLN A 134 -19.82 48.87 16.14
CA GLN A 134 -20.01 47.44 16.43
C GLN A 134 -20.63 46.66 15.25
N ILE A 135 -21.60 47.24 14.54
CA ILE A 135 -22.20 46.66 13.33
C ILE A 135 -21.14 46.52 12.23
N GLU A 136 -20.36 47.58 11.98
CA GLU A 136 -19.28 47.62 10.99
C GLU A 136 -18.20 46.58 11.31
N LYS A 137 -17.76 46.49 12.58
CA LYS A 137 -16.80 45.46 13.02
C LYS A 137 -17.30 44.03 12.78
N ILE A 138 -18.50 43.70 13.23
CA ILE A 138 -19.05 42.34 13.08
C ILE A 138 -19.31 42.02 11.60
N SER A 139 -19.72 43.01 10.81
CA SER A 139 -19.91 42.86 9.36
C SER A 139 -18.57 42.61 8.64
N GLY A 140 -17.49 43.30 9.03
CA GLY A 140 -16.14 43.07 8.51
C GLY A 140 -15.65 41.64 8.81
N GLU A 141 -15.78 41.21 10.08
CA GLU A 141 -15.46 39.84 10.51
C GLU A 141 -16.25 38.78 9.71
N ILE A 142 -17.56 39.00 9.48
CA ILE A 142 -18.45 38.12 8.70
C ILE A 142 -18.09 38.10 7.20
N CYS A 143 -17.66 39.23 6.64
CA CYS A 143 -17.21 39.32 5.25
C CYS A 143 -15.77 38.81 5.03
N GLY A 144 -15.04 38.47 6.09
CA GLY A 144 -13.61 38.14 6.01
C GLY A 144 -12.70 39.35 5.76
N ILE A 145 -13.23 40.57 5.87
CA ILE A 145 -12.45 41.81 5.81
C ILE A 145 -11.83 42.01 7.19
N HIS A 146 -10.66 41.40 7.40
CA HIS A 146 -9.85 41.70 8.57
C HIS A 146 -9.45 43.19 8.51
N SER A 147 -9.61 43.92 9.62
CA SER A 147 -9.18 45.32 9.70
C SER A 147 -7.65 45.41 9.74
N VAL A 148 -7.03 45.40 8.56
CA VAL A 148 -5.59 45.61 8.39
C VAL A 148 -5.40 47.09 8.06
N ASN A 149 -4.85 47.83 9.03
CA ASN A 149 -4.58 49.27 9.05
C ASN A 149 -5.81 50.16 9.32
N ASP A 150 -5.77 50.80 10.49
CA ASP A 150 -6.82 51.65 11.12
C ASP A 150 -6.90 53.08 10.51
N ASP A 151 -6.55 53.25 9.23
CA ASP A 151 -6.14 54.57 8.69
C ASP A 151 -6.47 54.84 7.20
N VAL A 152 -7.18 53.95 6.48
CA VAL A 152 -7.55 54.18 5.05
C VAL A 152 -9.03 53.93 4.75
N SER A 153 -9.81 54.98 4.95
CA SER A 153 -11.11 55.32 4.30
C SER A 153 -11.86 54.23 3.51
N VAL A 154 -12.90 53.65 4.10
CA VAL A 154 -14.04 53.08 3.37
C VAL A 154 -15.27 53.97 3.58
N SER A 155 -15.21 55.18 3.02
CA SER A 155 -16.32 56.15 3.00
C SER A 155 -17.40 55.74 2.00
N SER A 156 -18.07 54.60 2.23
CA SER A 156 -19.22 54.14 1.43
C SER A 156 -20.07 53.07 2.11
N THR A 157 -21.08 53.48 2.88
CA THR A 157 -22.49 53.37 2.47
C THR A 157 -23.43 53.99 3.52
N GLY A 158 -24.47 54.70 3.06
CA GLY A 158 -25.55 55.17 3.93
C GLY A 158 -25.29 56.47 4.70
N GLY A 159 -25.12 57.59 3.99
CA GLY A 159 -25.35 58.94 4.54
C GLY A 159 -26.83 59.16 4.82
N VAL A 160 -27.36 58.46 5.84
CA VAL A 160 -28.78 58.44 6.21
C VAL A 160 -28.94 59.07 7.58
N ASP A 161 -29.54 60.27 7.58
CA ASP A 161 -30.08 61.01 8.71
C ASP A 161 -29.24 61.00 10.01
N GLU A 162 -28.24 61.87 10.07
CA GLU A 162 -27.70 62.42 11.34
C GLU A 162 -28.77 63.22 12.14
N GLN A 163 -29.96 63.36 11.56
CA GLN A 163 -31.06 64.19 12.01
C GLN A 163 -32.21 63.35 12.62
N ASP A 164 -32.32 62.06 12.30
CA ASP A 164 -33.25 61.12 12.97
C ASP A 164 -32.51 60.37 14.08
N LEU A 165 -32.67 60.88 15.30
CA LEU A 165 -32.15 60.30 16.54
C LEU A 165 -33.28 59.66 17.34
N SER A 166 -34.36 59.23 16.67
CA SER A 166 -35.55 58.67 17.33
C SER A 166 -35.29 57.35 18.04
N LEU A 167 -36.09 57.07 19.07
CA LEU A 167 -36.09 55.76 19.76
C LEU A 167 -36.37 54.60 18.80
N ARG A 168 -37.17 54.83 17.76
CA ARG A 168 -37.40 53.87 16.69
C ARG A 168 -36.09 53.54 15.97
N ARG A 169 -35.38 54.56 15.47
CA ARG A 169 -34.14 54.38 14.71
C ARG A 169 -33.04 53.72 15.54
N LEU A 170 -32.93 54.11 16.81
CA LEU A 170 -32.04 53.46 17.78
C LEU A 170 -32.39 51.97 17.97
N ASN A 171 -33.67 51.61 18.15
CA ASN A 171 -34.08 50.21 18.29
C ASN A 171 -33.88 49.41 16.99
N GLU A 172 -34.09 49.99 15.81
CA GLU A 172 -33.76 49.36 14.52
C GLU A 172 -32.28 48.94 14.49
N TYR A 173 -31.35 49.87 14.75
CA TYR A 173 -29.92 49.56 14.83
C TYR A 173 -29.59 48.53 15.93
N GLN A 174 -30.21 48.62 17.11
CA GLN A 174 -30.01 47.62 18.17
C GLN A 174 -30.55 46.23 17.80
N THR A 175 -31.64 46.13 17.02
CA THR A 175 -32.13 44.83 16.52
C THR A 175 -31.21 44.26 15.45
N HIS A 176 -30.65 45.10 14.57
CA HIS A 176 -29.69 44.67 13.58
C HIS A 176 -28.38 44.18 14.22
N LEU A 177 -27.84 44.91 15.20
CA LEU A 177 -26.68 44.48 15.98
C LEU A 177 -26.93 43.12 16.67
N ARG A 178 -28.09 42.93 17.29
CA ARG A 178 -28.49 41.63 17.88
C ARG A 178 -28.57 40.50 16.85
N SER A 179 -29.03 40.78 15.62
CA SER A 179 -29.06 39.78 14.54
C SER A 179 -27.65 39.38 14.07
N LEU A 180 -26.74 40.36 13.90
CA LEU A 180 -25.35 40.11 13.51
C LEU A 180 -24.55 39.41 14.62
N GLN A 181 -24.79 39.76 15.89
CA GLN A 181 -24.20 39.05 17.04
C GLN A 181 -24.63 37.57 17.07
N LYS A 182 -25.89 37.26 16.75
CA LYS A 182 -26.36 35.88 16.61
C LYS A 182 -25.70 35.20 15.41
N GLU A 183 -25.68 35.83 14.24
CA GLU A 183 -25.07 35.25 13.04
C GLU A 183 -23.58 34.93 13.25
N LYS A 184 -22.83 35.84 13.89
CA LYS A 184 -21.44 35.59 14.31
C LYS A 184 -21.31 34.35 15.19
N SER A 185 -22.21 34.17 16.17
CA SER A 185 -22.23 33.00 17.06
C SER A 185 -22.55 31.72 16.29
N ASP A 186 -23.59 31.74 15.44
CA ASP A 186 -24.02 30.59 14.64
C ASP A 186 -22.90 30.16 13.65
N ARG A 187 -22.23 31.13 13.01
CA ARG A 187 -21.05 30.91 12.15
C ARG A 187 -19.87 30.33 12.91
N LEU A 188 -19.52 30.89 14.08
CA LEU A 188 -18.41 30.41 14.91
C LEU A 188 -18.63 28.96 15.36
N GLN A 189 -19.86 28.62 15.77
CA GLN A 189 -20.25 27.24 16.09
C GLN A 189 -20.12 26.32 14.87
N LYS A 190 -20.53 26.76 13.67
CA LYS A 190 -20.37 25.99 12.43
C LYS A 190 -18.89 25.77 12.06
N VAL A 191 -18.05 26.81 12.14
CA VAL A 191 -16.59 26.68 11.94
C VAL A 191 -16.01 25.65 12.93
N LEU A 192 -16.33 25.75 14.22
CA LEU A 192 -15.87 24.80 15.23
C LEU A 192 -16.33 23.35 14.94
N GLN A 193 -17.58 23.16 14.50
CA GLN A 193 -18.07 21.84 14.10
C GLN A 193 -17.29 21.29 12.89
N CYS A 194 -17.08 22.11 11.86
CA CYS A 194 -16.33 21.74 10.66
C CYS A 194 -14.86 21.42 10.96
N VAL A 195 -14.18 22.23 11.79
CA VAL A 195 -12.78 21.99 12.18
C VAL A 195 -12.65 20.71 13.01
N ASN A 196 -13.59 20.43 13.93
CA ASN A 196 -13.63 19.15 14.65
C ASN A 196 -13.87 17.96 13.71
N GLU A 197 -14.71 18.10 12.68
CA GLU A 197 -14.92 17.06 11.67
C GLU A 197 -13.66 16.82 10.84
N VAL A 198 -12.97 17.87 10.37
CA VAL A 198 -11.65 17.77 9.71
C VAL A 198 -10.63 17.07 10.61
N HIS A 199 -10.50 17.46 11.88
CA HIS A 199 -9.60 16.81 12.83
C HIS A 199 -9.90 15.31 13.01
N SER A 200 -11.18 14.94 13.07
CA SER A 200 -11.60 13.52 13.16
C SER A 200 -11.23 12.73 11.90
N LEU A 201 -11.39 13.33 10.71
CA LEU A 201 -11.13 12.70 9.43
C LEU A 201 -9.62 12.56 9.17
N CYS A 202 -8.84 13.62 9.40
CA CYS A 202 -7.37 13.56 9.34
C CYS A 202 -6.82 12.56 10.36
N GLY A 203 -7.38 12.53 11.58
CA GLY A 203 -7.05 11.55 12.60
C GLY A 203 -7.22 10.11 12.14
N VAL A 204 -8.35 9.76 11.52
CA VAL A 204 -8.62 8.40 10.99
C VAL A 204 -7.74 8.08 9.78
N LEU A 205 -7.53 9.06 8.88
CA LEU A 205 -6.74 8.94 7.66
C LEU A 205 -5.21 8.99 7.89
N GLY A 206 -4.74 9.30 9.09
CA GLY A 206 -3.32 9.53 9.36
C GLY A 206 -2.73 10.70 8.58
N LEU A 207 -3.54 11.71 8.26
CA LEU A 207 -3.10 12.94 7.59
C LEU A 207 -2.75 14.01 8.64
N ASP A 208 -1.84 14.91 8.30
CA ASP A 208 -1.60 16.07 9.17
C ASP A 208 -2.82 16.99 9.19
N PHE A 209 -3.21 17.40 10.39
CA PHE A 209 -4.35 18.30 10.61
C PHE A 209 -3.97 19.74 10.26
N GLY A 210 -2.75 20.18 10.61
CA GLY A 210 -2.28 21.54 10.41
C GLY A 210 -2.31 21.93 8.95
N GLN A 211 -1.54 21.23 8.12
CA GLN A 211 -1.49 21.43 6.67
C GLN A 211 -2.88 21.38 6.02
N THR A 212 -3.73 20.42 6.41
CA THR A 212 -5.08 20.26 5.84
C THR A 212 -6.02 21.44 6.16
N VAL A 213 -5.73 22.19 7.23
CA VAL A 213 -6.52 23.34 7.68
C VAL A 213 -5.89 24.67 7.25
N ASP A 214 -4.56 24.76 7.22
CA ASP A 214 -3.80 25.88 6.66
C ASP A 214 -4.06 26.04 5.14
N ASP A 215 -4.25 24.91 4.42
CA ASP A 215 -4.75 24.85 3.04
C ASP A 215 -6.10 25.57 2.82
N VAL A 216 -6.89 25.79 3.89
CA VAL A 216 -8.17 26.50 3.85
C VAL A 216 -8.02 27.93 4.36
N HIS A 217 -7.50 28.12 5.59
CA HIS A 217 -7.14 29.42 6.13
C HIS A 217 -6.28 29.27 7.41
N PRO A 218 -5.09 29.90 7.50
CA PRO A 218 -4.15 29.65 8.60
C PRO A 218 -4.66 30.06 10.01
N SER A 219 -5.64 30.97 10.09
CA SER A 219 -6.29 31.31 11.38
C SER A 219 -7.06 30.14 12.02
N LEU A 220 -7.29 29.04 11.28
CA LEU A 220 -8.07 27.89 11.75
C LEU A 220 -7.21 26.83 12.46
N HIS A 221 -5.91 26.77 12.17
CA HIS A 221 -4.96 25.87 12.83
C HIS A 221 -4.60 26.41 14.23
N GLY A 222 -4.32 27.71 14.33
CA GLY A 222 -4.50 28.53 15.55
C GLY A 222 -3.37 28.49 16.58
N THR A 223 -2.94 29.69 17.04
CA THR A 223 -2.33 29.92 18.37
C THR A 223 -2.07 31.40 18.67
N GLN A 224 -2.03 32.30 17.67
CA GLN A 224 -1.90 33.74 17.92
C GLN A 224 -3.20 34.32 18.51
N VAL A 225 -3.13 34.77 19.77
CA VAL A 225 -4.24 35.33 20.57
C VAL A 225 -4.90 36.56 19.91
N GLU A 226 -4.18 37.23 19.00
CA GLU A 226 -4.61 38.46 18.32
C GLU A 226 -5.38 38.19 17.01
N GLN A 227 -5.31 36.98 16.44
CA GLN A 227 -6.02 36.63 15.22
C GLN A 227 -7.37 35.98 15.52
N SER A 228 -8.46 36.68 15.20
CA SER A 228 -9.80 36.09 15.20
C SER A 228 -9.91 34.97 14.17
N THR A 229 -10.54 33.85 14.55
CA THR A 229 -10.89 32.78 13.61
C THR A 229 -11.78 33.32 12.49
N ASN A 230 -11.36 33.13 11.24
CA ASN A 230 -12.10 33.59 10.08
C ASN A 230 -13.45 32.84 9.96
N ILE A 231 -14.56 33.60 9.94
CA ILE A 231 -15.95 33.10 9.89
C ILE A 231 -16.65 33.45 8.56
N SER A 232 -15.87 33.84 7.55
CA SER A 232 -16.36 34.23 6.22
C SER A 232 -16.99 33.06 5.45
N ASN A 233 -17.80 33.41 4.44
CA ASN A 233 -18.43 32.42 3.56
C ASN A 233 -17.37 31.56 2.85
N SER A 234 -16.29 32.14 2.34
CA SER A 234 -15.23 31.41 1.64
C SER A 234 -14.46 30.45 2.56
N THR A 235 -14.23 30.82 3.82
CA THR A 235 -13.62 29.92 4.81
C THR A 235 -14.56 28.75 5.17
N LEU A 236 -15.87 29.00 5.29
CA LEU A 236 -16.87 27.96 5.53
C LEU A 236 -17.04 27.01 4.32
N GLU A 237 -17.11 27.55 3.10
CA GLU A 237 -17.17 26.77 1.86
C GLU A 237 -15.89 25.96 1.63
N GLY A 238 -14.72 26.53 1.96
CA GLY A 238 -13.44 25.84 1.94
C GLY A 238 -13.38 24.67 2.92
N LEU A 239 -13.86 24.87 4.16
CA LEU A 239 -13.99 23.80 5.15
C LEU A 239 -14.94 22.69 4.69
N GLU A 240 -16.12 23.03 4.18
CA GLU A 240 -17.09 22.04 3.65
C GLU A 240 -16.52 21.24 2.48
N LYS A 241 -15.79 21.89 1.56
CA LYS A 241 -15.11 21.25 0.44
C LYS A 241 -13.98 20.32 0.89
N THR A 242 -13.21 20.72 1.91
CA THR A 242 -12.16 19.87 2.51
C THR A 242 -12.76 18.67 3.25
N ILE A 243 -13.85 18.86 4.01
CA ILE A 243 -14.61 17.77 4.63
C ILE A 243 -15.12 16.77 3.58
N LEU A 244 -15.65 17.26 2.46
CA LEU A 244 -16.13 16.40 1.36
C LEU A 244 -14.96 15.60 0.74
N LYS A 245 -13.83 16.26 0.45
CA LYS A 245 -12.59 15.61 -0.05
C LYS A 245 -12.13 14.50 0.90
N LEU A 246 -12.05 14.78 2.20
CA LEU A 246 -11.64 13.82 3.23
C LEU A 246 -12.63 12.66 3.39
N LYS A 247 -13.94 12.90 3.25
CA LYS A 247 -14.97 11.85 3.22
C LYS A 247 -14.84 10.95 1.98
N THR A 248 -14.58 11.52 0.80
CA THR A 248 -14.33 10.71 -0.41
C THR A 248 -13.05 9.89 -0.31
N GLU A 249 -11.98 10.44 0.29
CA GLU A 249 -10.72 9.74 0.55
C GLU A 249 -10.90 8.59 1.56
N ARG A 250 -11.62 8.83 2.66
CA ARG A 250 -12.01 7.80 3.65
C ARG A 250 -12.70 6.63 2.97
N LYS A 251 -13.71 6.90 2.13
CA LYS A 251 -14.45 5.86 1.41
C LYS A 251 -13.58 5.09 0.42
N ALA A 252 -12.73 5.79 -0.34
CA ALA A 252 -11.79 5.17 -1.28
C ALA A 252 -10.78 4.26 -0.57
N ARG A 253 -10.22 4.70 0.57
CA ARG A 253 -9.30 3.89 1.37
C ARG A 253 -9.96 2.68 2.02
N ILE A 254 -11.20 2.81 2.50
CA ILE A 254 -11.99 1.67 3.00
C ILE A 254 -12.18 0.63 1.88
N GLN A 255 -12.55 1.05 0.66
CA GLN A 255 -12.71 0.11 -0.45
C GLN A 255 -11.39 -0.56 -0.82
N LYS A 256 -10.30 0.20 -1.03
CA LYS A 256 -8.98 -0.37 -1.33
C LYS A 256 -8.53 -1.37 -0.25
N LEU A 257 -8.79 -1.09 1.02
CA LEU A 257 -8.47 -2.01 2.12
C LEU A 257 -9.35 -3.28 2.10
N LYS A 258 -10.63 -3.18 1.71
CA LYS A 258 -11.51 -4.35 1.49
C LYS A 258 -10.99 -5.25 0.38
N ASP A 259 -10.59 -4.66 -0.75
CA ASP A 259 -10.08 -5.38 -1.91
C ASP A 259 -8.74 -6.08 -1.59
N ILE A 260 -7.83 -5.38 -0.88
CA ILE A 260 -6.58 -5.96 -0.38
C ILE A 260 -6.84 -7.10 0.61
N VAL A 261 -7.75 -6.93 1.58
CA VAL A 261 -8.08 -7.98 2.56
C VAL A 261 -8.73 -9.20 1.91
N ALA A 262 -9.56 -9.02 0.88
CA ALA A 262 -10.10 -10.14 0.11
C ALA A 262 -8.97 -10.94 -0.57
N ASN A 263 -8.05 -10.25 -1.25
CA ASN A 263 -6.88 -10.88 -1.89
C ASN A 263 -5.97 -11.59 -0.86
N LEU A 264 -5.77 -10.99 0.33
CA LEU A 264 -5.04 -11.64 1.43
C LEU A 264 -5.75 -12.93 1.88
N PHE A 265 -7.07 -12.93 2.06
CA PHE A 265 -7.80 -14.14 2.42
C PHE A 265 -7.71 -15.24 1.36
N GLU A 266 -7.79 -14.91 0.08
CA GLU A 266 -7.59 -15.88 -1.01
C GLU A 266 -6.17 -16.45 -1.00
N LEU A 267 -5.14 -15.60 -0.93
CA LEU A 267 -3.75 -16.03 -0.93
C LEU A 267 -3.39 -16.83 0.34
N TRP A 268 -3.83 -16.42 1.52
CA TRP A 268 -3.61 -17.18 2.76
C TRP A 268 -4.29 -18.56 2.74
N ASN A 269 -5.45 -18.68 2.09
CA ASN A 269 -6.16 -19.96 1.94
C ASN A 269 -5.54 -20.86 0.86
N LEU A 270 -4.88 -20.28 -0.15
CA LEU A 270 -4.16 -21.02 -1.20
C LEU A 270 -2.75 -21.46 -0.77
N MET A 271 -2.10 -20.67 0.10
CA MET A 271 -0.70 -20.87 0.54
C MET A 271 -0.58 -21.52 1.93
N ASP A 272 -1.69 -21.97 2.52
CA ASP A 272 -1.78 -22.54 3.88
C ASP A 272 -1.08 -21.69 4.97
N THR A 273 -1.11 -20.36 4.81
CA THR A 273 -0.39 -19.40 5.68
C THR A 273 -0.80 -19.55 7.15
N SER A 274 0.15 -19.44 8.08
CA SER A 274 -0.08 -19.72 9.50
C SER A 274 -1.09 -18.77 10.14
N LYS A 275 -1.65 -19.15 11.29
CA LYS A 275 -2.60 -18.26 12.01
C LYS A 275 -1.84 -17.07 12.60
N GLU A 276 -0.59 -17.27 12.96
CA GLU A 276 0.33 -16.31 13.55
C GLU A 276 0.64 -15.17 12.57
N GLU A 277 0.87 -15.49 11.28
CA GLU A 277 1.03 -14.51 10.20
C GLU A 277 -0.30 -13.79 9.90
N ARG A 278 -1.42 -14.52 9.78
CA ARG A 278 -2.77 -13.92 9.59
C ARG A 278 -3.14 -12.98 10.74
N ASN A 279 -2.71 -13.27 11.96
CA ASN A 279 -3.00 -12.47 13.15
C ASN A 279 -2.41 -11.06 13.08
N TYR A 280 -1.29 -10.86 12.37
CA TYR A 280 -0.68 -9.54 12.18
C TYR A 280 -1.64 -8.55 11.49
N PHE A 281 -2.53 -9.05 10.63
CA PHE A 281 -3.48 -8.27 9.85
C PHE A 281 -4.92 -8.26 10.44
N LEU A 282 -5.13 -8.80 11.65
CA LEU A 282 -6.45 -8.81 12.30
C LEU A 282 -7.10 -7.42 12.40
N ARG A 283 -6.31 -6.37 12.66
CA ARG A 283 -6.81 -4.99 12.74
C ARG A 283 -7.39 -4.51 11.41
N ASN A 284 -6.80 -4.92 10.28
CA ASN A 284 -7.32 -4.59 8.95
C ASN A 284 -8.61 -5.36 8.68
N ASN A 285 -8.67 -6.64 9.07
CA ASN A 285 -9.88 -7.48 8.95
C ASN A 285 -11.05 -6.92 9.78
N SER A 286 -10.79 -6.39 10.99
CA SER A 286 -11.84 -5.75 11.79
C SER A 286 -12.32 -4.44 11.17
N ILE A 287 -11.40 -3.58 10.70
CA ILE A 287 -11.76 -2.33 10.01
C ILE A 287 -12.60 -2.58 8.76
N VAL A 288 -12.31 -3.65 8.01
CA VAL A 288 -13.08 -4.10 6.84
C VAL A 288 -14.49 -4.59 7.18
N THR A 289 -14.67 -5.18 8.36
CA THR A 289 -15.94 -5.74 8.84
C THR A 289 -16.85 -4.68 9.48
N THR A 290 -16.27 -3.64 10.09
CA THR A 290 -16.95 -2.52 10.74
C THR A 290 -17.65 -1.57 9.73
N SER A 291 -18.68 -0.83 10.15
CA SER A 291 -19.33 0.15 9.26
C SER A 291 -18.46 1.39 9.01
N GLU A 292 -18.66 2.06 7.86
CA GLU A 292 -17.91 3.27 7.51
C GLU A 292 -18.00 4.38 8.58
N SER A 293 -19.10 4.45 9.32
CA SER A 293 -19.33 5.42 10.41
C SER A 293 -18.60 5.11 11.72
N GLU A 294 -18.33 3.85 12.04
CA GLU A 294 -17.79 3.43 13.34
C GLU A 294 -16.26 3.50 13.41
N ILE A 295 -15.58 3.61 12.25
CA ILE A 295 -14.12 3.74 12.15
C ILE A 295 -13.69 5.13 12.68
N THR A 296 -13.41 5.20 13.98
CA THR A 296 -12.98 6.43 14.68
C THR A 296 -11.55 6.36 15.23
N GLU A 297 -10.90 5.19 15.14
CA GLU A 297 -9.54 4.98 15.63
C GLU A 297 -8.50 5.78 14.82
N ARG A 298 -7.59 6.46 15.52
CA ARG A 298 -6.52 7.26 14.90
C ARG A 298 -5.60 6.35 14.08
N GLY A 299 -5.34 6.72 12.82
CA GLY A 299 -4.53 5.91 11.91
C GLY A 299 -5.12 4.53 11.65
N ALA A 300 -6.45 4.40 11.55
CA ALA A 300 -7.08 3.18 11.03
C ALA A 300 -6.87 3.05 9.51
N LEU A 301 -6.88 4.18 8.79
CA LEU A 301 -6.82 4.25 7.34
C LEU A 301 -5.60 5.07 6.87
N SER A 302 -4.46 4.96 7.55
CA SER A 302 -3.21 5.60 7.08
C SER A 302 -2.69 4.93 5.81
N THR A 303 -1.96 5.70 5.00
CA THR A 303 -1.30 5.20 3.78
C THR A 303 -0.38 4.03 4.12
N GLU A 304 0.44 4.16 5.16
CA GLU A 304 1.36 3.11 5.63
C GLU A 304 0.70 1.74 5.86
N ILE A 305 -0.52 1.69 6.40
CA ILE A 305 -1.20 0.42 6.71
C ILE A 305 -1.71 -0.24 5.44
N ILE A 306 -2.21 0.57 4.51
CA ILE A 306 -2.69 0.14 3.20
C ILE A 306 -1.51 -0.33 2.34
N GLU A 307 -0.36 0.36 2.43
CA GLU A 307 0.91 -0.03 1.79
C GLU A 307 1.48 -1.31 2.39
N LYS A 308 1.56 -1.44 3.72
CA LYS A 308 2.00 -2.67 4.40
C LYS A 308 1.11 -3.89 4.06
N ALA A 309 -0.19 -3.67 3.86
CA ALA A 309 -1.11 -4.73 3.42
C ALA A 309 -1.01 -5.04 1.91
N SER A 310 -0.77 -4.04 1.05
CA SER A 310 -0.50 -4.24 -0.39
C SER A 310 0.80 -5.02 -0.60
N ALA A 311 1.87 -4.64 0.09
CA ALA A 311 3.16 -5.30 0.03
C ALA A 311 3.10 -6.78 0.49
N GLU A 312 2.20 -7.13 1.42
CA GLU A 312 1.97 -8.53 1.79
C GLU A 312 1.21 -9.31 0.70
N VAL A 313 0.24 -8.70 0.01
CA VAL A 313 -0.40 -9.32 -1.17
C VAL A 313 0.64 -9.56 -2.28
N GLU A 314 1.49 -8.58 -2.54
CA GLU A 314 2.57 -8.66 -3.54
C GLU A 314 3.57 -9.76 -3.16
N ARG A 315 4.07 -9.78 -1.91
CA ARG A 315 4.97 -10.83 -1.39
C ARG A 315 4.36 -12.23 -1.45
N LEU A 316 3.07 -12.37 -1.15
CA LEU A 316 2.36 -13.66 -1.25
C LEU A 316 2.13 -14.08 -2.70
N ALA A 317 1.90 -13.14 -3.62
CA ALA A 317 1.79 -13.41 -5.05
C ALA A 317 3.14 -13.84 -5.66
N GLU A 318 4.25 -13.18 -5.29
CA GLU A 318 5.61 -13.61 -5.64
C GLU A 318 5.93 -15.00 -5.09
N LEU A 319 5.61 -15.26 -3.82
CA LEU A 319 5.80 -16.58 -3.21
C LEU A 319 4.98 -17.67 -3.91
N LYS A 320 3.72 -17.38 -4.28
CA LYS A 320 2.87 -18.26 -5.09
C LYS A 320 3.51 -18.55 -6.47
N ALA A 321 3.97 -17.52 -7.18
CA ALA A 321 4.62 -17.67 -8.48
C ALA A 321 5.91 -18.51 -8.39
N SER A 322 6.74 -18.24 -7.38
CA SER A 322 7.96 -19.00 -7.08
C SER A 322 7.66 -20.47 -6.79
N ARG A 323 6.68 -20.78 -5.92
CA ARG A 323 6.26 -22.16 -5.64
C ARG A 323 5.65 -22.87 -6.86
N MET A 324 4.95 -22.15 -7.73
CA MET A 324 4.44 -22.74 -8.98
C MET A 324 5.59 -23.06 -9.96
N LYS A 325 6.61 -22.19 -10.04
CA LYS A 325 7.84 -22.42 -10.81
C LYS A 325 8.65 -23.61 -10.26
N GLU A 326 8.79 -23.74 -8.94
CA GLU A 326 9.34 -24.94 -8.29
C GLU A 326 8.56 -26.22 -8.66
N LEU A 327 7.23 -26.16 -8.66
CA LEU A 327 6.37 -27.30 -8.98
C LEU A 327 6.49 -27.71 -10.45
N VAL A 328 6.55 -26.73 -11.37
CA VAL A 328 6.85 -26.94 -12.81
C VAL A 328 8.20 -27.64 -12.98
N PHE A 329 9.28 -27.17 -12.34
CA PHE A 329 10.58 -27.83 -12.44
C PHE A 329 10.55 -29.25 -11.83
N LYS A 330 9.96 -29.44 -10.66
CA LYS A 330 9.83 -30.75 -10.00
C LYS A 330 9.10 -31.76 -10.89
N LYS A 331 8.04 -31.32 -11.59
CA LYS A 331 7.33 -32.14 -12.57
C LYS A 331 8.14 -32.36 -13.83
N ARG A 332 8.87 -31.35 -14.31
CA ARG A 332 9.73 -31.51 -15.49
C ARG A 332 10.88 -32.50 -15.24
N SER A 333 11.38 -32.60 -14.01
CA SER A 333 12.32 -33.65 -13.58
C SER A 333 11.65 -35.02 -13.35
N GLU A 334 10.38 -35.08 -12.92
CA GLU A 334 9.60 -36.35 -12.90
C GLU A 334 9.53 -36.94 -14.33
N LEU A 335 9.22 -36.11 -15.32
CA LEU A 335 9.23 -36.50 -16.74
C LEU A 335 10.63 -36.96 -17.19
N GLU A 336 11.66 -36.20 -16.87
CA GLU A 336 13.05 -36.47 -17.28
C GLU A 336 13.60 -37.79 -16.72
N GLU A 337 13.27 -38.11 -15.47
CA GLU A 337 13.58 -39.40 -14.82
C GLU A 337 12.90 -40.56 -15.55
N ILE A 338 11.60 -40.44 -15.87
CA ILE A 338 10.84 -41.47 -16.59
C ILE A 338 11.41 -41.67 -18.00
N CYS A 339 11.68 -40.58 -18.73
CA CYS A 339 12.30 -40.63 -20.04
C CYS A 339 13.68 -41.32 -20.00
N ARG A 340 14.53 -40.97 -19.04
CA ARG A 340 15.86 -41.61 -18.85
C ARG A 340 15.76 -43.11 -18.54
N LEU A 341 14.79 -43.52 -17.72
CA LEU A 341 14.57 -44.93 -17.36
C LEU A 341 13.93 -45.76 -18.51
N THR A 342 13.50 -45.12 -19.59
CA THR A 342 12.75 -45.77 -20.69
C THR A 342 13.37 -45.54 -22.07
N HIS A 343 14.54 -44.88 -22.10
CA HIS A 343 15.31 -44.53 -23.29
C HIS A 343 14.49 -43.72 -24.32
N ILE A 344 13.59 -42.87 -23.80
CA ILE A 344 12.80 -41.87 -24.55
C ILE A 344 13.53 -40.53 -24.45
N GLU A 345 13.61 -39.78 -25.55
CA GLU A 345 14.07 -38.38 -25.49
C GLU A 345 12.95 -37.47 -24.93
N PRO A 346 13.19 -36.72 -23.84
CA PRO A 346 12.19 -35.81 -23.30
C PRO A 346 12.01 -34.58 -24.21
N ASP A 347 10.80 -34.01 -24.22
CA ASP A 347 10.50 -32.85 -25.06
C ASP A 347 11.43 -31.66 -24.74
N THR A 348 12.11 -31.16 -25.78
CA THR A 348 13.01 -30.02 -25.69
C THR A 348 12.27 -28.69 -25.65
N SER A 349 10.96 -28.64 -25.91
CA SER A 349 10.14 -27.44 -25.77
C SER A 349 9.92 -27.07 -24.29
N THR A 350 9.68 -28.08 -23.44
CA THR A 350 9.46 -27.94 -21.99
C THR A 350 10.75 -28.01 -21.16
N ALA A 351 11.93 -27.98 -21.79
CA ALA A 351 13.23 -28.02 -21.11
C ALA A 351 13.38 -26.87 -20.09
N ALA A 352 14.04 -27.12 -18.95
CA ALA A 352 14.02 -26.25 -17.77
C ALA A 352 14.41 -24.78 -18.05
N GLU A 353 15.42 -24.54 -18.89
CA GLU A 353 15.84 -23.18 -19.28
C GLU A 353 14.74 -22.43 -20.04
N LYS A 354 14.08 -23.10 -20.99
CA LYS A 354 12.96 -22.53 -21.76
C LYS A 354 11.72 -22.35 -20.88
N ALA A 355 11.42 -23.32 -20.02
CA ALA A 355 10.34 -23.23 -19.05
C ALA A 355 10.54 -22.03 -18.10
N SER A 356 11.77 -21.79 -17.63
CA SER A 356 12.09 -20.58 -16.86
C SER A 356 11.85 -19.33 -17.70
N ALA A 357 12.45 -19.23 -18.89
CA ALA A 357 12.32 -18.04 -19.75
C ALA A 357 10.87 -17.72 -20.14
N LEU A 358 10.00 -18.72 -20.35
CA LEU A 358 8.58 -18.52 -20.66
C LEU A 358 7.77 -18.03 -19.45
N ILE A 359 8.10 -18.50 -18.24
CA ILE A 359 7.51 -18.01 -16.98
C ILE A 359 8.00 -16.59 -16.67
N ASP A 360 9.32 -16.37 -16.75
CA ASP A 360 9.98 -15.12 -16.36
C ASP A 360 9.69 -13.96 -17.33
N SER A 361 9.31 -14.26 -18.58
CA SER A 361 8.82 -13.27 -19.55
C SER A 361 7.30 -13.05 -19.48
N GLY A 362 6.57 -13.79 -18.64
CA GLY A 362 5.11 -13.72 -18.54
C GLY A 362 4.36 -14.18 -19.79
N LEU A 363 5.02 -14.91 -20.70
CA LEU A 363 4.47 -15.32 -21.99
C LEU A 363 3.54 -16.54 -21.89
N VAL A 364 3.66 -17.34 -20.83
CA VAL A 364 2.87 -18.55 -20.57
C VAL A 364 2.49 -18.60 -19.09
N ASP A 365 1.24 -18.91 -18.77
CA ASP A 365 0.82 -19.14 -17.39
C ASP A 365 1.51 -20.41 -16.82
N PRO A 366 2.13 -20.35 -15.63
CA PRO A 366 2.75 -21.51 -14.99
C PRO A 366 1.81 -22.71 -14.76
N CYS A 367 0.49 -22.50 -14.62
CA CYS A 367 -0.47 -23.58 -14.40
C CYS A 367 -0.79 -24.32 -15.72
N GLU A 368 -0.92 -23.60 -16.84
CA GLU A 368 -1.01 -24.20 -18.18
C GLU A 368 0.25 -24.99 -18.54
N LEU A 369 1.43 -24.44 -18.26
CA LEU A 369 2.71 -25.13 -18.49
C LEU A 369 2.84 -26.38 -17.61
N LEU A 370 2.41 -26.31 -16.34
CA LEU A 370 2.34 -27.46 -15.44
C LEU A 370 1.43 -28.55 -16.02
N ALA A 371 0.21 -28.21 -16.44
CA ALA A 371 -0.75 -29.15 -17.00
C ALA A 371 -0.24 -29.83 -18.30
N ASN A 372 0.48 -29.09 -19.16
CA ASN A 372 1.15 -29.66 -20.32
C ASN A 372 2.23 -30.68 -19.91
N ILE A 373 3.08 -30.35 -18.93
CA ILE A 373 4.11 -31.26 -18.44
C ILE A 373 3.49 -32.51 -17.78
N GLU A 374 2.38 -32.37 -17.03
CA GLU A 374 1.66 -33.54 -16.49
C GLU A 374 1.04 -34.42 -17.59
N ALA A 375 0.52 -33.83 -18.67
CA ALA A 375 0.10 -34.58 -19.85
C ALA A 375 1.27 -35.28 -20.57
N GLN A 376 2.47 -34.68 -20.59
CA GLN A 376 3.70 -35.33 -21.07
C GLN A 376 4.12 -36.50 -20.15
N ILE A 377 4.01 -36.35 -18.83
CA ILE A 377 4.30 -37.43 -17.85
C ILE A 377 3.36 -38.62 -18.05
N VAL A 378 2.06 -38.39 -18.27
CA VAL A 378 1.10 -39.49 -18.55
C VAL A 378 1.49 -40.23 -19.83
N LYS A 379 1.72 -39.50 -20.94
CA LYS A 379 2.16 -40.10 -22.22
C LYS A 379 3.45 -40.91 -22.07
N ALA A 380 4.45 -40.39 -21.34
CA ALA A 380 5.71 -41.09 -21.10
C ALA A 380 5.51 -42.37 -20.26
N LYS A 381 4.60 -42.36 -19.27
CA LYS A 381 4.24 -43.56 -18.49
C LYS A 381 3.51 -44.61 -19.33
N ASP A 382 2.59 -44.19 -20.20
CA ASP A 382 1.87 -45.09 -21.11
C ASP A 382 2.81 -45.70 -22.16
N GLU A 383 3.71 -44.89 -22.73
CA GLU A 383 4.73 -45.38 -23.66
C GLU A 383 5.68 -46.35 -22.97
N ALA A 384 6.16 -46.05 -21.76
CA ALA A 384 6.99 -46.94 -20.93
C ALA A 384 6.33 -48.31 -20.70
N LEU A 385 5.05 -48.34 -20.36
CA LEU A 385 4.28 -49.58 -20.17
C LEU A 385 4.19 -50.40 -21.47
N SER A 386 4.14 -49.74 -22.63
CA SER A 386 4.14 -50.39 -23.94
C SER A 386 5.54 -50.87 -24.38
N ARG A 387 6.59 -50.09 -24.12
CA ARG A 387 8.00 -50.43 -24.42
C ARG A 387 8.51 -51.59 -23.59
N ARG A 388 7.94 -51.79 -22.38
CA ARG A 388 8.35 -52.78 -21.39
C ARG A 388 8.72 -54.15 -21.95
N GLU A 389 7.94 -54.77 -22.85
CA GLU A 389 8.32 -56.10 -23.39
C GLU A 389 9.64 -56.06 -24.19
N VAL A 390 9.91 -54.95 -24.89
CA VAL A 390 11.15 -54.74 -25.63
C VAL A 390 12.28 -54.42 -24.65
N THR A 391 12.10 -53.49 -23.71
CA THR A 391 13.10 -53.14 -22.68
C THR A 391 13.51 -54.36 -21.85
N ASP A 392 12.54 -55.16 -21.39
CA ASP A 392 12.76 -56.44 -20.71
C ASP A 392 13.69 -57.39 -21.50
N ARG A 393 13.69 -57.31 -22.84
CA ARG A 393 14.51 -58.14 -23.72
C ARG A 393 15.87 -57.49 -23.99
N ILE A 394 15.94 -56.16 -24.06
CA ILE A 394 17.21 -55.39 -24.10
C ILE A 394 18.02 -55.71 -22.85
N ASP A 395 17.46 -55.60 -21.65
CA ASP A 395 18.16 -55.88 -20.37
C ASP A 395 18.75 -57.29 -20.34
N LYS A 396 17.96 -58.29 -20.78
CA LYS A 396 18.38 -59.68 -20.86
C LYS A 396 19.51 -59.89 -21.88
N TRP A 397 19.52 -59.14 -22.98
CA TRP A 397 20.58 -59.15 -23.98
C TRP A 397 21.85 -58.40 -23.51
N LEU A 398 21.72 -57.23 -22.88
CA LEU A 398 22.82 -56.48 -22.29
C LEU A 398 23.53 -57.32 -21.22
N PHE A 399 22.78 -57.93 -20.29
CA PHE A 399 23.33 -58.86 -19.29
C PHE A 399 24.07 -60.06 -19.94
N ALA A 400 23.56 -60.57 -21.06
CA ALA A 400 24.23 -61.65 -21.80
C ALA A 400 25.55 -61.17 -22.45
N CYS A 401 25.61 -59.92 -22.94
CA CYS A 401 26.83 -59.28 -23.43
C CYS A 401 27.82 -58.95 -22.30
N GLU A 402 27.35 -58.62 -21.10
CA GLU A 402 28.21 -58.47 -19.92
C GLU A 402 28.85 -59.81 -19.49
N GLU A 403 28.08 -60.90 -19.47
CA GLU A 403 28.63 -62.25 -19.26
C GLU A 403 29.56 -62.70 -20.40
N GLU A 404 29.40 -62.19 -21.63
CA GLU A 404 30.36 -62.38 -22.73
C GLU A 404 31.69 -61.67 -22.45
N ASN A 405 31.64 -60.38 -22.14
CA ASN A 405 32.83 -59.58 -21.83
C ASN A 405 33.57 -60.17 -20.62
N TRP A 406 32.85 -60.50 -19.54
CA TRP A 406 33.42 -61.15 -18.35
C TRP A 406 34.06 -62.51 -18.67
N LEU A 407 33.48 -63.30 -19.58
CA LEU A 407 34.08 -64.57 -20.00
C LEU A 407 35.34 -64.35 -20.85
N ASP A 408 35.33 -63.38 -21.76
CA ASP A 408 36.50 -63.03 -22.58
C ASP A 408 37.66 -62.53 -21.70
N GLU A 409 37.39 -61.66 -20.72
CA GLU A 409 38.36 -61.23 -19.69
C GLU A 409 38.89 -62.43 -18.89
N TYR A 410 38.00 -63.25 -18.34
CA TYR A 410 38.37 -64.46 -17.59
C TYR A 410 39.06 -65.53 -18.47
N SER A 411 38.99 -65.42 -19.81
CA SER A 411 39.74 -66.28 -20.74
C SER A 411 41.18 -65.80 -21.00
N GLN A 412 41.45 -64.52 -20.77
CA GLN A 412 42.77 -63.88 -20.93
C GLN A 412 43.59 -63.89 -19.63
N ASP A 413 42.96 -64.09 -18.47
CA ASP A 413 43.65 -64.24 -17.19
C ASP A 413 44.57 -65.47 -17.15
N ASN A 414 45.89 -65.23 -17.08
CA ASN A 414 46.89 -66.28 -16.92
C ASN A 414 46.79 -67.02 -15.57
N ASN A 415 46.20 -66.41 -14.55
CA ASN A 415 46.00 -67.01 -13.22
C ASN A 415 44.69 -67.81 -13.10
N ARG A 416 43.92 -67.95 -14.19
CA ARG A 416 42.61 -68.63 -14.28
C ARG A 416 42.55 -70.01 -13.61
N TYR A 417 43.65 -70.76 -13.66
CA TYR A 417 43.78 -72.12 -13.12
C TYR A 417 44.61 -72.21 -11.82
N SER A 418 44.90 -71.08 -11.18
CA SER A 418 45.50 -71.07 -9.84
C SER A 418 44.60 -71.83 -8.85
N ALA A 419 45.21 -72.59 -7.93
CA ALA A 419 44.49 -73.48 -7.00
C ALA A 419 43.80 -72.74 -5.82
N GLY A 420 43.28 -71.54 -6.08
CA GLY A 420 42.62 -70.69 -5.11
C GLY A 420 41.23 -71.18 -4.70
N ARG A 421 40.80 -70.78 -3.49
CA ARG A 421 39.51 -71.15 -2.86
C ARG A 421 38.33 -70.44 -3.53
N GLY A 422 38.06 -70.79 -4.79
CA GLY A 422 37.00 -70.20 -5.61
C GLY A 422 37.00 -70.65 -7.08
N ALA A 423 38.10 -71.23 -7.59
CA ALA A 423 38.26 -71.57 -9.01
C ALA A 423 37.10 -72.42 -9.60
N HIS A 424 36.59 -73.40 -8.85
CA HIS A 424 35.44 -74.21 -9.28
C HIS A 424 34.13 -73.39 -9.42
N ILE A 425 33.94 -72.32 -8.65
CA ILE A 425 32.77 -71.42 -8.76
C ILE A 425 32.92 -70.56 -10.02
N ASN A 426 34.10 -69.99 -10.26
CA ASN A 426 34.37 -69.19 -11.47
C ASN A 426 34.29 -70.05 -12.74
N LEU A 427 34.78 -71.30 -12.71
CA LEU A 427 34.58 -72.26 -13.80
C LEU A 427 33.09 -72.57 -14.03
N LYS A 428 32.30 -72.75 -12.96
CA LYS A 428 30.85 -72.95 -13.06
C LYS A 428 30.10 -71.72 -13.56
N ARG A 429 30.58 -70.49 -13.30
CA ARG A 429 30.10 -69.26 -13.96
C ARG A 429 30.51 -69.25 -15.42
N ALA A 430 31.75 -69.60 -15.76
CA ALA A 430 32.23 -69.61 -17.15
C ALA A 430 31.46 -70.59 -18.06
N GLU A 431 31.13 -71.80 -17.58
CA GLU A 431 30.29 -72.72 -18.36
C GLU A 431 28.83 -72.23 -18.48
N ARG A 432 28.30 -71.50 -17.47
CA ARG A 432 27.00 -70.83 -17.57
C ARG A 432 27.04 -69.68 -18.58
N ALA A 433 28.05 -68.82 -18.51
CA ALA A 433 28.29 -67.73 -19.45
C ALA A 433 28.37 -68.27 -20.88
N ARG A 434 29.13 -69.34 -21.16
CA ARG A 434 29.13 -70.00 -22.48
C ARG A 434 27.74 -70.41 -22.97
N VAL A 435 26.90 -70.98 -22.08
CA VAL A 435 25.52 -71.39 -22.40
C VAL A 435 24.55 -70.20 -22.55
N THR A 436 24.91 -69.02 -22.05
CA THR A 436 24.24 -67.75 -22.33
C THR A 436 24.71 -67.16 -23.66
N ILE A 437 26.02 -67.14 -23.91
CA ILE A 437 26.66 -66.57 -25.10
C ILE A 437 26.21 -67.27 -26.38
N THR A 438 26.11 -68.61 -26.37
CA THR A 438 25.59 -69.37 -27.53
C THR A 438 24.12 -69.09 -27.84
N LYS A 439 23.38 -68.40 -26.95
CA LYS A 439 22.00 -67.96 -27.18
C LYS A 439 21.89 -66.50 -27.62
N ILE A 440 22.96 -65.70 -27.51
CA ILE A 440 22.90 -64.27 -27.85
C ILE A 440 22.38 -64.02 -29.27
N PRO A 441 22.80 -64.74 -30.34
CA PRO A 441 22.24 -64.55 -31.68
C PRO A 441 20.71 -64.70 -31.71
N ALA A 442 20.19 -65.80 -31.12
CA ALA A 442 18.75 -66.04 -31.03
C ALA A 442 18.00 -65.03 -30.13
N MET A 443 18.68 -64.45 -29.14
CA MET A 443 18.13 -63.36 -28.32
C MET A 443 18.06 -62.05 -29.11
N VAL A 444 19.06 -61.73 -29.94
CA VAL A 444 19.06 -60.56 -30.82
C VAL A 444 18.01 -60.69 -31.93
N ASP A 445 17.90 -61.85 -32.59
CA ASP A 445 16.88 -62.09 -33.62
C ASP A 445 15.46 -62.02 -33.02
N ASN A 446 15.28 -62.54 -31.81
CA ASN A 446 14.02 -62.44 -31.09
C ASN A 446 13.69 -61.00 -30.65
N LEU A 447 14.71 -60.23 -30.24
CA LEU A 447 14.57 -58.82 -29.89
C LEU A 447 14.17 -58.00 -31.14
N ILE A 448 14.90 -58.11 -32.25
CA ILE A 448 14.54 -57.44 -33.53
C ILE A 448 13.11 -57.79 -33.95
N SER A 449 12.74 -59.08 -33.93
CA SER A 449 11.38 -59.52 -34.26
C SER A 449 10.30 -58.89 -33.37
N LYS A 450 10.61 -58.65 -32.09
CA LYS A 450 9.70 -58.02 -31.12
C LYS A 450 9.68 -56.50 -31.24
N THR A 451 10.81 -55.87 -31.53
CA THR A 451 10.90 -54.44 -31.85
C THR A 451 10.09 -54.13 -33.10
N LEU A 452 10.26 -54.88 -34.19
CA LEU A 452 9.49 -54.69 -35.43
C LEU A 452 7.97 -54.89 -35.23
N ALA A 453 7.57 -55.85 -34.38
CA ALA A 453 6.15 -56.03 -34.03
C ALA A 453 5.58 -54.85 -33.22
N TRP A 454 6.38 -54.22 -32.34
CA TRP A 454 6.00 -53.00 -31.63
C TRP A 454 5.95 -51.79 -32.58
N GLU A 455 6.91 -51.67 -33.51
CA GLU A 455 6.91 -50.61 -34.54
C GLU A 455 5.65 -50.70 -35.43
N ASP A 456 5.21 -51.90 -35.80
CA ASP A 456 3.96 -52.08 -36.55
C ASP A 456 2.70 -51.90 -35.68
N GLU A 457 2.73 -52.18 -34.38
CA GLU A 457 1.59 -51.87 -33.49
C GLU A 457 1.42 -50.36 -33.30
N LYS A 458 2.51 -49.63 -33.05
CA LYS A 458 2.50 -48.19 -32.74
C LYS A 458 2.56 -47.28 -33.97
N LYS A 459 2.95 -47.81 -35.13
CA LYS A 459 3.24 -47.07 -36.38
C LYS A 459 4.32 -45.98 -36.20
N THR A 460 5.27 -46.23 -35.29
CA THR A 460 6.42 -45.37 -34.98
C THR A 460 7.68 -46.21 -34.81
N CYS A 461 8.85 -45.66 -35.13
CA CYS A 461 10.13 -46.35 -34.94
C CYS A 461 10.46 -46.48 -33.44
N PHE A 462 11.05 -47.61 -33.03
CA PHE A 462 11.53 -47.79 -31.66
C PHE A 462 12.88 -47.10 -31.52
N LEU A 463 12.87 -45.87 -30.99
CA LEU A 463 14.08 -45.11 -30.65
C LEU A 463 14.53 -45.46 -29.23
N TYR A 464 15.80 -45.81 -29.09
CA TYR A 464 16.52 -46.05 -27.84
C TYR A 464 17.68 -45.05 -27.78
N ASP A 465 17.67 -44.13 -26.81
CA ASP A 465 18.65 -43.04 -26.70
C ASP A 465 18.82 -42.25 -28.03
N GLY A 466 17.68 -41.99 -28.72
CA GLY A 466 17.62 -41.29 -30.00
C GLY A 466 17.93 -42.13 -31.25
N VAL A 467 18.49 -43.34 -31.10
CA VAL A 467 18.88 -44.23 -32.22
C VAL A 467 17.86 -45.34 -32.40
N ARG A 468 17.55 -45.75 -33.64
CA ARG A 468 16.61 -46.86 -33.88
C ARG A 468 17.21 -48.20 -33.44
N LEU A 469 16.51 -48.90 -32.56
CA LEU A 469 17.02 -50.12 -31.92
C LEU A 469 17.31 -51.25 -32.91
N VAL A 470 16.56 -51.37 -34.01
CA VAL A 470 16.80 -52.41 -35.04
C VAL A 470 18.17 -52.23 -35.70
N GLU A 471 18.51 -50.99 -36.07
CA GLU A 471 19.80 -50.65 -36.72
C GLU A 471 20.98 -50.92 -35.79
N LEU A 472 20.87 -50.50 -34.52
CA LEU A 472 21.86 -50.80 -33.47
C LEU A 472 22.11 -52.31 -33.27
N LEU A 473 21.07 -53.13 -33.43
CA LEU A 473 21.16 -54.59 -33.25
C LEU A 473 21.74 -55.31 -34.49
N ASP A 474 21.46 -54.82 -35.70
CA ASP A 474 22.07 -55.36 -36.92
C ASP A 474 23.55 -54.91 -37.07
N ASP A 475 23.91 -53.69 -36.67
CA ASP A 475 25.31 -53.26 -36.50
C ASP A 475 26.06 -54.11 -35.45
N TYR A 476 25.37 -54.46 -34.35
CA TYR A 476 25.90 -55.38 -33.36
C TYR A 476 26.12 -56.79 -33.96
N LYS A 477 25.20 -57.34 -34.76
CA LYS A 477 25.39 -58.62 -35.45
C LYS A 477 26.62 -58.59 -36.36
N LEU A 478 26.76 -57.55 -37.18
CA LEU A 478 27.88 -57.40 -38.10
C LEU A 478 29.21 -57.32 -37.33
N THR A 479 29.27 -56.48 -36.29
CA THR A 479 30.44 -56.34 -35.39
C THR A 479 30.78 -57.66 -34.69
N ARG A 480 29.77 -58.41 -34.25
CA ARG A 480 29.93 -59.73 -33.62
C ARG A 480 30.49 -60.74 -34.61
N GLN A 481 29.94 -60.82 -35.82
CA GLN A 481 30.42 -61.74 -36.84
C GLN A 481 31.89 -61.44 -37.21
N GLN A 482 32.24 -60.17 -37.41
CA GLN A 482 33.64 -59.75 -37.63
C GLN A 482 34.56 -60.17 -36.48
N ARG A 483 34.10 -60.04 -35.22
CA ARG A 483 34.85 -60.48 -34.03
C ARG A 483 35.01 -62.02 -33.97
N GLU A 484 33.99 -62.79 -34.33
CA GLU A 484 34.05 -64.25 -34.36
C GLU A 484 34.92 -64.77 -35.52
N GLU A 485 34.92 -64.07 -36.66
CA GLU A 485 35.81 -64.29 -37.80
C GLU A 485 37.26 -63.89 -37.53
N GLU A 486 37.51 -62.79 -36.80
CA GLU A 486 38.84 -62.41 -36.31
C GLU A 486 39.35 -63.46 -35.31
N LYS A 487 38.54 -63.84 -34.31
CA LYS A 487 38.86 -64.96 -33.41
C LYS A 487 39.09 -66.28 -34.18
N ARG A 488 38.47 -66.48 -35.35
CA ARG A 488 38.75 -67.62 -36.25
C ARG A 488 40.09 -67.45 -36.98
N ARG A 489 40.36 -66.31 -37.63
CA ARG A 489 41.62 -66.02 -38.30
C ARG A 489 42.81 -66.10 -37.34
N GLN A 490 42.69 -65.61 -36.11
CA GLN A 490 43.70 -65.76 -35.06
C GLN A 490 43.91 -67.23 -34.65
N ARG A 491 42.85 -68.02 -34.49
CA ARG A 491 42.97 -69.47 -34.25
C ARG A 491 43.65 -70.20 -35.41
N ASP A 492 43.35 -69.82 -36.65
CA ASP A 492 43.90 -70.48 -37.84
C ASP A 492 45.34 -70.02 -38.15
N GLN A 493 45.69 -68.76 -37.88
CA GLN A 493 47.08 -68.27 -37.81
C GLN A 493 47.86 -68.95 -36.70
N LYS A 494 47.28 -69.12 -35.50
CA LYS A 494 47.92 -69.86 -34.41
C LYS A 494 48.14 -71.32 -34.79
N LYS A 495 47.16 -72.01 -35.38
CA LYS A 495 47.38 -73.37 -35.94
C LYS A 495 48.50 -73.39 -36.97
N MET A 496 48.64 -72.35 -37.81
CA MET A 496 49.72 -72.27 -38.79
C MET A 496 51.10 -72.05 -38.11
N GLN A 497 51.18 -71.20 -37.09
CA GLN A 497 52.38 -71.05 -36.27
C GLN A 497 52.71 -72.34 -35.51
N ASP A 498 51.73 -72.97 -34.88
CA ASP A 498 51.87 -74.26 -34.20
C ASP A 498 52.30 -75.35 -35.20
N LEU A 499 51.82 -75.35 -36.45
CA LEU A 499 52.24 -76.29 -37.50
C LEU A 499 53.68 -76.04 -37.97
N LEU A 500 54.09 -74.77 -38.09
CA LEU A 500 55.47 -74.39 -38.40
C LEU A 500 56.42 -74.70 -37.23
N LEU A 501 55.95 -74.58 -35.99
CA LEU A 501 56.68 -74.97 -34.79
C LEU A 501 56.82 -76.50 -34.74
N ASN A 502 55.73 -77.25 -34.95
CA ASN A 502 55.75 -78.70 -35.09
C ASN A 502 56.63 -79.18 -36.26
N GLN A 503 56.73 -78.44 -37.38
CA GLN A 503 57.71 -78.76 -38.42
C GLN A 503 59.16 -78.55 -37.96
N LYS A 504 59.45 -77.45 -37.24
CA LYS A 504 60.79 -77.23 -36.64
C LYS A 504 61.12 -78.29 -35.59
N GLU A 505 60.15 -78.71 -34.77
CA GLU A 505 60.32 -79.78 -33.79
C GLU A 505 60.44 -81.17 -34.45
N ALA A 506 59.75 -81.42 -35.57
CA ALA A 506 59.92 -82.64 -36.37
C ALA A 506 61.30 -82.73 -37.05
N ILE A 507 61.94 -81.59 -37.34
CA ILE A 507 63.34 -81.53 -37.81
C ILE A 507 64.33 -81.85 -36.66
N TYR A 508 63.97 -81.58 -35.40
CA TYR A 508 64.77 -81.89 -34.20
C TYR A 508 64.20 -83.10 -33.43
N GLY A 509 64.36 -84.29 -34.03
CA GLY A 509 63.67 -85.54 -33.66
C GLY A 509 63.57 -85.91 -32.16
N SER A 510 62.35 -85.79 -31.64
CA SER A 510 61.65 -86.68 -30.69
C SER A 510 62.43 -87.33 -29.52
N LYS A 511 62.16 -86.93 -28.27
CA LYS A 511 62.31 -87.76 -27.05
C LYS A 511 61.15 -87.55 -26.04
N PRO A 512 60.87 -88.49 -25.13
CA PRO A 512 59.50 -88.74 -24.65
C PRO A 512 59.11 -88.11 -23.29
N SER A 513 57.80 -88.03 -23.03
CA SER A 513 57.20 -87.53 -21.78
C SER A 513 57.44 -88.44 -20.56
N PRO A 514 57.66 -87.87 -19.35
CA PRO A 514 57.81 -88.65 -18.12
C PRO A 514 56.46 -89.03 -17.49
N LYS A 515 56.33 -90.29 -17.05
CA LYS A 515 55.20 -90.78 -16.23
C LYS A 515 55.40 -90.37 -14.76
N LYS A 516 54.30 -90.14 -14.02
CA LYS A 516 54.27 -90.16 -12.55
C LYS A 516 53.15 -91.07 -12.03
N THR A 517 53.29 -91.51 -10.78
CA THR A 517 52.69 -92.74 -10.24
C THR A 517 51.57 -92.50 -9.22
N ASN A 518 50.68 -93.48 -9.08
CA ASN A 518 49.58 -93.50 -8.10
C ASN A 518 49.93 -94.37 -6.87
N SER A 519 49.51 -93.93 -5.68
CA SER A 519 49.53 -94.72 -4.43
C SER A 519 48.48 -94.16 -3.44
N PHE A 520 47.24 -94.64 -3.35
CA PHE A 520 46.70 -95.88 -2.73
C PHE A 520 46.64 -95.94 -1.19
N ARG A 521 45.54 -96.58 -0.70
CA ARG A 521 45.18 -97.06 0.68
C ARG A 521 44.30 -96.13 1.52
N LYS A 522 43.31 -96.59 2.32
CA LYS A 522 42.67 -97.93 2.56
C LYS A 522 41.29 -97.75 3.28
N THR A 523 40.15 -98.30 2.83
CA THR A 523 39.47 -99.63 3.06
C THR A 523 38.78 -99.96 4.41
N ASN A 524 37.45 -100.21 4.38
CA ASN A 524 36.65 -101.33 4.98
C ASN A 524 35.13 -100.97 4.87
N GLY A 525 34.09 -101.83 4.91
CA GLY A 525 33.81 -103.29 4.93
C GLY A 525 32.27 -103.48 4.64
N TYR A 526 31.53 -104.60 4.67
CA TYR A 526 31.69 -106.06 4.94
C TYR A 526 30.58 -106.83 4.15
N ARG A 527 30.88 -107.91 3.40
CA ARG A 527 30.57 -109.35 3.65
C ARG A 527 29.12 -109.81 3.99
N ALA A 528 28.48 -110.55 3.05
CA ALA A 528 27.78 -111.85 3.19
C ALA A 528 27.38 -112.35 1.76
N ASN A 529 27.78 -113.52 1.25
CA ASN A 529 27.28 -114.91 1.42
C ASN A 529 25.78 -115.13 1.10
N GLY A 530 25.38 -116.09 0.24
CA GLY A 530 26.16 -117.03 -0.61
C GLY A 530 25.29 -118.09 -1.34
N ASN A 531 25.92 -118.96 -2.16
CA ASN A 531 25.34 -120.08 -2.96
C ASN A 531 24.34 -119.67 -4.09
N SER A 532 24.04 -120.46 -5.14
CA SER A 532 24.70 -121.56 -5.91
C SER A 532 23.68 -121.96 -7.03
N ILE A 533 23.95 -122.42 -8.25
CA ILE A 533 25.12 -122.75 -9.11
C ILE A 533 24.66 -122.50 -10.59
N GLY A 534 25.44 -122.55 -11.69
CA GLY A 534 26.86 -122.78 -11.97
C GLY A 534 27.10 -122.86 -13.50
N TYR A 535 28.36 -122.69 -13.96
CA TYR A 535 28.82 -122.72 -15.38
C TYR A 535 28.26 -121.61 -16.32
N GLY A 536 29.07 -120.83 -17.05
CA GLY A 536 30.53 -120.66 -17.02
C GLY A 536 31.03 -119.55 -17.96
N ASN A 537 31.97 -118.73 -17.48
CA ASN A 537 32.86 -117.74 -18.14
C ASN A 537 32.44 -117.03 -19.45
N GLY A 538 32.46 -115.69 -19.45
CA GLY A 538 32.59 -114.92 -20.72
C GLY A 538 32.22 -113.43 -20.74
N ASN A 539 32.28 -112.69 -19.64
CA ASN A 539 31.76 -111.30 -19.59
C ASN A 539 32.38 -110.32 -20.59
N GLY A 540 31.54 -109.41 -21.11
CA GLY A 540 31.94 -108.15 -21.71
C GLY A 540 30.97 -107.00 -21.35
N SER A 541 31.26 -105.82 -21.90
CA SER A 541 30.35 -104.66 -22.04
C SER A 541 29.97 -103.80 -20.80
N MET A 542 29.54 -102.57 -21.14
CA MET A 542 29.03 -101.51 -20.27
C MET A 542 27.47 -101.55 -20.17
N PRO A 543 26.78 -100.43 -19.87
CA PRO A 543 26.02 -100.13 -18.64
C PRO A 543 24.51 -100.48 -18.77
N PRO A 544 23.59 -100.14 -17.82
CA PRO A 544 22.98 -98.79 -17.75
C PRO A 544 22.40 -98.38 -16.36
N THR A 545 21.51 -97.36 -16.34
CA THR A 545 20.60 -96.99 -15.21
C THR A 545 19.13 -97.39 -15.58
N PRO A 546 18.14 -97.46 -14.64
CA PRO A 546 17.26 -96.28 -14.35
C PRO A 546 16.38 -96.24 -13.04
N ARG A 547 16.00 -95.01 -12.62
CA ARG A 547 14.68 -94.52 -12.08
C ARG A 547 14.00 -95.01 -10.76
N ARG A 548 13.39 -94.01 -10.05
CA ARG A 548 12.20 -94.01 -9.13
C ARG A 548 12.37 -94.68 -7.72
N ASN A 549 11.62 -94.34 -6.64
CA ASN A 549 10.56 -93.33 -6.39
C ASN A 549 10.41 -92.91 -4.89
N SER A 550 10.16 -91.60 -4.64
CA SER A 550 9.11 -90.96 -3.78
C SER A 550 8.90 -91.19 -2.25
N MET A 551 8.41 -90.10 -1.60
CA MET A 551 7.79 -89.94 -0.24
C MET A 551 8.75 -89.91 0.97
N SER A 552 8.48 -89.21 2.09
CA SER A 552 7.66 -88.00 2.38
C SER A 552 8.01 -87.47 3.79
N GLY A 553 7.96 -86.15 4.05
CA GLY A 553 8.13 -85.59 5.40
C GLY A 553 8.02 -84.06 5.48
N THR A 554 7.06 -83.55 6.25
CA THR A 554 6.85 -82.13 6.61
C THR A 554 7.55 -81.85 7.97
N THR A 555 7.89 -80.63 8.41
CA THR A 555 7.13 -79.36 8.49
C THR A 555 8.03 -78.13 8.73
N SER A 556 7.53 -76.93 8.36
CA SER A 556 7.75 -75.61 9.01
C SER A 556 9.17 -75.10 9.34
N GLU A 557 9.56 -73.99 8.68
CA GLU A 557 10.45 -72.97 9.26
C GLU A 557 9.73 -71.60 9.33
N LEU A 558 10.20 -70.72 10.21
CA LEU A 558 9.54 -69.48 10.60
C LEU A 558 10.10 -68.26 9.84
N HIS A 559 9.21 -67.36 9.41
CA HIS A 559 9.60 -66.03 8.95
C HIS A 559 9.88 -65.09 10.13
N THR A 560 11.09 -64.52 10.20
CA THR A 560 11.32 -63.15 10.71
C THR A 560 12.59 -62.58 10.05
N PRO A 561 12.66 -61.26 9.79
CA PRO A 561 13.67 -60.69 8.90
C PRO A 561 15.01 -60.45 9.60
N ARG A 562 16.12 -60.58 8.85
CA ARG A 562 17.46 -60.20 9.32
C ARG A 562 17.93 -58.92 8.63
N SER A 563 17.94 -57.82 9.37
CA SER A 563 18.43 -56.52 8.92
C SER A 563 19.88 -56.60 8.44
N TYR A 564 20.18 -55.94 7.31
CA TYR A 564 21.55 -55.76 6.83
C TYR A 564 21.89 -54.26 6.82
N SER A 565 22.97 -53.89 7.51
CA SER A 565 23.45 -52.51 7.57
C SER A 565 24.24 -52.16 6.32
N GLY A 566 23.63 -51.38 5.42
CA GLY A 566 24.29 -50.86 4.24
C GLY A 566 25.36 -49.82 4.59
N ARG A 567 26.63 -50.22 4.66
CA ARG A 567 27.74 -49.26 4.54
C ARG A 567 27.78 -48.75 3.11
N HIS A 568 27.22 -47.56 2.89
CA HIS A 568 27.29 -46.86 1.62
C HIS A 568 28.74 -46.44 1.36
N ASN A 569 29.37 -46.98 0.33
CA ASN A 569 30.70 -46.60 -0.13
C ASN A 569 30.63 -46.34 -1.64
N GLY A 570 30.17 -45.14 -2.00
CA GLY A 570 29.85 -44.79 -3.37
C GLY A 570 31.09 -44.71 -4.25
N TYR A 571 31.02 -45.35 -5.41
CA TYR A 571 31.82 -45.04 -6.59
C TYR A 571 30.90 -44.93 -7.80
N PHE A 572 31.28 -44.07 -8.74
CA PHE A 572 30.51 -43.72 -9.92
C PHE A 572 30.04 -44.96 -10.71
N ASN A 573 28.83 -44.89 -11.23
CA ASN A 573 28.37 -45.75 -12.31
C ASN A 573 27.80 -44.86 -13.43
N GLU A 574 28.68 -44.31 -14.25
CA GLU A 574 28.27 -43.54 -15.43
C GLU A 574 27.52 -44.45 -16.41
N MET A 575 26.34 -43.99 -16.85
CA MET A 575 25.54 -44.72 -17.84
C MET A 575 26.31 -44.78 -19.17
N ARG A 576 26.80 -45.98 -19.50
CA ARG A 576 27.60 -46.23 -20.71
C ARG A 576 26.74 -46.09 -21.97
N ARG A 577 26.67 -44.87 -22.52
CA ARG A 577 26.18 -44.62 -23.88
C ARG A 577 26.88 -45.55 -24.87
N LEU A 578 26.11 -46.17 -25.78
CA LEU A 578 26.64 -46.87 -26.93
C LEU A 578 26.99 -45.83 -28.01
N SER A 579 28.21 -45.31 -27.97
CA SER A 579 28.75 -44.36 -28.96
C SER A 579 29.98 -44.93 -29.65
N THR A 580 30.07 -44.69 -30.96
CA THR A 580 31.27 -44.94 -31.77
C THR A 580 32.32 -43.82 -31.57
N ALA A 581 33.49 -44.01 -32.18
CA ALA A 581 34.75 -43.33 -31.85
C ALA A 581 34.79 -41.80 -32.10
N PRO A 582 35.62 -41.03 -31.35
CA PRO A 582 35.73 -39.58 -31.49
C PRO A 582 36.54 -39.14 -32.72
N LEU A 583 36.30 -37.88 -33.14
CA LEU A 583 37.00 -37.21 -34.24
C LEU A 583 38.36 -36.63 -33.83
N ASN A 584 39.22 -36.38 -34.83
CA ASN A 584 40.58 -35.89 -34.64
C ASN A 584 40.65 -34.45 -34.09
N PHE A 585 41.57 -34.22 -33.16
CA PHE A 585 41.97 -32.87 -32.74
C PHE A 585 42.85 -32.20 -33.80
N VAL A 586 42.61 -30.91 -34.04
CA VAL A 586 43.55 -29.99 -34.71
C VAL A 586 44.03 -28.98 -33.67
N ALA A 587 45.34 -28.77 -33.58
CA ALA A 587 45.95 -27.86 -32.62
C ALA A 587 46.33 -26.52 -33.28
N ILE A 588 45.92 -25.41 -32.65
CA ILE A 588 46.29 -24.02 -32.96
C ILE A 588 46.66 -23.35 -31.61
N PRO A 589 47.68 -22.47 -31.55
CA PRO A 589 48.45 -22.24 -30.32
C PRO A 589 47.88 -21.17 -29.37
N LYS A 590 48.58 -21.00 -28.24
CA LYS A 590 48.30 -20.04 -27.16
C LYS A 590 48.53 -18.59 -27.59
N GLU A 591 47.79 -17.69 -26.95
CA GLU A 591 48.22 -16.31 -26.68
C GLU A 591 48.05 -16.03 -25.17
N ASP A 592 49.07 -15.43 -24.54
CA ASP A 592 49.09 -15.21 -23.08
C ASP A 592 48.49 -13.84 -22.73
N THR A 593 47.43 -13.82 -21.91
CA THR A 593 46.84 -12.58 -21.39
C THR A 593 47.49 -12.21 -20.05
N MET A 594 47.93 -10.96 -19.90
CA MET A 594 48.67 -10.50 -18.72
C MET A 594 47.80 -10.38 -17.46
N SER A 595 48.32 -10.89 -16.35
CA SER A 595 47.77 -10.69 -15.00
C SER A 595 48.22 -9.36 -14.41
N TYR A 596 47.30 -8.45 -14.12
CA TYR A 596 47.55 -7.29 -13.27
C TYR A 596 47.05 -7.55 -11.85
N SER A 597 47.97 -7.49 -10.88
CA SER A 597 47.66 -7.52 -9.45
C SER A 597 47.17 -6.16 -8.97
N CYS A 598 46.07 -6.11 -8.22
CA CYS A 598 45.64 -4.91 -7.51
C CYS A 598 45.53 -5.22 -6.01
N SER A 599 46.45 -4.63 -5.23
CA SER A 599 46.48 -4.68 -3.77
C SER A 599 46.60 -3.26 -3.26
N SER A 600 45.66 -2.80 -2.43
CA SER A 600 45.81 -1.73 -1.41
C SER A 600 44.46 -1.40 -0.77
N GLU A 601 44.30 -1.80 0.49
CA GLU A 601 43.66 -0.99 1.53
C GLU A 601 44.74 -0.03 2.12
N PRO A 602 44.44 0.97 2.99
CA PRO A 602 43.27 1.08 3.89
C PRO A 602 42.65 2.50 4.04
N GLU A 603 41.84 2.65 5.08
CA GLU A 603 41.81 3.78 6.04
C GLU A 603 40.52 4.63 6.15
N SER A 604 40.31 5.23 7.32
CA SER A 604 39.11 5.94 7.81
C SER A 604 39.45 6.64 9.15
N PRO A 605 38.64 7.58 9.68
CA PRO A 605 37.56 8.39 9.11
C PRO A 605 37.95 9.90 9.18
N PRO A 606 37.09 10.92 9.47
CA PRO A 606 36.36 11.07 10.74
C PRO A 606 34.89 11.57 10.59
N GLN A 607 34.26 11.86 11.73
CA GLN A 607 32.85 12.30 11.86
C GLN A 607 32.66 13.80 11.62
N VAL A 608 31.45 14.17 11.17
CA VAL A 608 30.64 15.29 11.68
C VAL A 608 29.21 14.77 11.84
#